data_AF-A0A2W6Z5D6-F1
#
_entry.id   AF-A0A2W6Z5D6-F1
#
_cell.length_a   1.000
_cell.length_b   1.000
_cell.length_c   1.000
_cell.angle_alpha   90.00
_cell.angle_beta   90.00
_cell.angle_gamma   90.00
#
_symmetry.space_group_name_H-M   'P 1'
#
loop_
_entity.id
_entity.type
_entity.pdbx_description
1 polymer ?
#
loop_
_entity_poly.entity_id
_entity_poly.type
_entity_poly.pdbx_seq_one_letter_code
_entity_poly.pdbx_strand_id
1 'polypeptide(L)' 'MSPSVPPTDSLLRHFEGLEDPRTPYLIEHRLVDMVALTICAVVCGAETWVDIEAYGQSKVDWLSTFLA' A
#
# COMPACT_ATOMS: atom_id res chain seq x y z
N MET A 1 -26.73 -23.93 3.78
CA MET A 1 -25.73 -23.37 4.70
C MET A 1 -24.52 -23.02 3.85
N SER A 2 -24.44 -21.78 3.39
CA SER A 2 -23.31 -21.32 2.56
C SER A 2 -22.10 -21.12 3.45
N PRO A 3 -20.88 -21.53 3.05
CA PRO A 3 -19.70 -21.28 3.84
C PRO A 3 -19.48 -19.77 3.87
N SER A 4 -19.38 -19.20 5.07
CA SER A 4 -18.94 -17.82 5.26
C SER A 4 -17.51 -17.73 4.73
N VAL A 5 -17.32 -17.01 3.62
CA VAL A 5 -16.00 -16.56 3.18
C VAL A 5 -15.33 -15.92 4.41
N PRO A 6 -14.14 -16.40 4.84
CA PRO A 6 -13.46 -15.78 5.97
C PRO A 6 -13.27 -14.29 5.63
N PRO A 7 -13.34 -13.38 6.62
CA PRO A 7 -13.08 -11.97 6.37
C PRO A 7 -11.72 -11.89 5.68
N THR A 8 -11.71 -11.38 4.45
CA THR A 8 -10.48 -11.16 3.69
C THR A 8 -9.58 -10.31 4.58
N ASP A 9 -8.43 -10.84 4.99
CA ASP A 9 -7.46 -10.05 5.74
C ASP A 9 -7.14 -8.79 4.92
N SER A 10 -6.97 -7.65 5.60
CA SER A 10 -6.69 -6.41 4.89
C SER A 10 -5.38 -6.54 4.13
N LEU A 11 -5.27 -5.88 2.98
CA LEU A 11 -4.04 -5.85 2.17
C LEU A 11 -2.83 -5.52 3.05
N LEU A 12 -2.97 -4.55 3.96
CA LEU A 12 -1.92 -4.13 4.89
C LEU A 12 -1.47 -5.27 5.83
N ARG A 13 -2.41 -6.05 6.40
CA ARG A 13 -2.09 -7.18 7.29
C ARG A 13 -1.27 -8.26 6.61
N HIS A 14 -1.52 -8.51 5.33
CA HIS A 14 -0.76 -9.50 4.58
C HIS A 14 0.75 -9.16 4.52
N PHE A 15 1.10 -7.88 4.61
CA PHE A 15 2.48 -7.39 4.55
C PHE A 15 3.05 -6.94 5.90
N GLU A 16 2.32 -7.11 7.02
CA GLU A 16 2.82 -6.71 8.35
C GLU A 16 4.11 -7.44 8.77
N GLY A 17 4.32 -8.67 8.28
CA GLY A 17 5.52 -9.46 8.54
C GLY A 17 6.71 -9.16 7.61
N LEU A 18 6.60 -8.18 6.71
CA LEU A 18 7.67 -7.83 5.80
C LEU A 18 8.78 -7.10 6.55
N GLU A 19 9.98 -7.70 6.58
CA GLU A 19 11.16 -7.05 7.14
C GLU A 19 11.51 -5.82 6.31
N ASP A 20 11.74 -4.69 6.98
CA ASP A 20 12.09 -3.43 6.33
C ASP A 20 13.62 -3.35 6.17
N PRO A 21 14.17 -3.50 4.95
CA PRO A 21 15.62 -3.50 4.73
C PRO A 21 16.21 -2.09 4.80
N ARG A 22 15.37 -1.05 4.93
CA ARG A 22 15.81 0.34 4.94
C ARG A 22 16.45 0.68 6.27
N THR A 23 17.35 1.66 6.23
CA THR A 23 18.06 2.13 7.42
C THR A 23 17.10 2.84 8.37
N PRO A 24 16.92 2.38 9.63
CA PRO A 24 15.82 2.83 10.51
C PRO A 24 15.72 4.34 10.74
N TYR A 25 16.84 5.06 10.72
CA TYR A 25 16.90 6.51 10.94
C TYR A 25 16.73 7.34 9.65
N LEU A 26 16.49 6.70 8.50
CA LEU A 26 16.25 7.33 7.20
C LEU A 26 14.85 7.02 6.65
N ILE A 27 13.89 6.72 7.54
CA ILE A 27 12.54 6.28 7.16
C ILE A 27 11.53 7.38 7.51
N GLU A 28 10.88 7.94 6.48
CA GLU A 28 9.77 8.89 6.64
C GLU A 28 8.39 8.21 6.50
N HIS A 29 8.33 7.08 5.78
CA HIS A 29 7.09 6.36 5.47
C HIS A 29 7.22 4.88 5.80
N ARG A 30 6.12 4.25 6.26
CA ARG A 30 6.07 2.81 6.53
C ARG A 30 6.20 2.02 5.24
N LEU A 31 6.93 0.91 5.28
CA LEU A 31 7.11 0.06 4.10
C LEU A 31 5.79 -0.47 3.56
N VAL A 32 4.91 -0.90 4.47
CA VAL A 32 3.58 -1.42 4.13
C VAL A 32 2.73 -0.38 3.38
N ASP A 33 2.84 0.90 3.74
CA ASP A 33 2.06 1.96 3.08
C ASP A 33 2.57 2.22 1.66
N MET A 34 3.90 2.20 1.46
CA MET A 34 4.49 2.30 0.12
C MET A 34 4.12 1.10 -0.76
N VAL A 35 4.08 -0.11 -0.20
CA VAL A 35 3.68 -1.33 -0.91
C VAL A 35 2.20 -1.24 -1.32
N ALA A 36 1.32 -0.84 -0.41
CA ALA A 36 -0.10 -0.68 -0.70
C ALA A 36 -0.35 0.40 -1.78
N LEU A 37 0.30 1.56 -1.67
CA LEU A 37 0.27 2.61 -2.70
C LEU A 37 0.69 2.07 -4.06
N THR A 38 1.81 1.35 -4.11
CA THR A 38 2.37 0.80 -5.35
C THR A 38 1.40 -0.21 -5.98
N ILE A 39 0.80 -1.10 -5.19
CA ILE A 39 -0.19 -2.07 -5.69
C ILE A 39 -1.41 -1.34 -6.27
N CYS A 40 -1.95 -0.34 -5.57
CA CYS A 40 -3.07 0.45 -6.06
C CYS A 40 -2.74 1.15 -7.38
N ALA A 41 -1.57 1.78 -7.46
CA ALA A 41 -1.12 2.47 -8.66
C ALA A 41 -0.92 1.51 -9.86
N VAL A 42 -0.23 0.38 -9.65
CA VAL A 42 0.05 -0.60 -10.71
C VAL A 42 -1.22 -1.26 -11.24
N VAL A 43 -2.19 -1.58 -10.36
CA VAL A 43 -3.50 -2.09 -10.80
C VAL A 43 -4.25 -1.03 -11.63
N CYS A 44 -4.03 0.25 -11.38
CA CYS A 44 -4.56 1.35 -12.17
C CYS A 44 -3.71 1.69 -13.43
N GLY A 45 -2.68 0.90 -13.74
CA GLY A 45 -1.88 1.03 -14.96
C GLY A 45 -0.62 1.87 -14.83
N ALA A 46 -0.14 2.16 -13.62
CA ALA A 46 1.17 2.79 -13.43
C ALA A 46 2.30 1.83 -13.85
N GLU A 47 3.22 2.29 -14.70
CA GLU A 47 4.35 1.48 -15.20
C GLU A 47 5.70 1.94 -14.61
N THR A 48 5.76 3.18 -14.12
CA THR A 48 6.97 3.79 -13.58
C THR A 48 6.77 4.34 -12.17
N TRP A 49 7.87 4.61 -11.46
CA TRP A 49 7.82 5.28 -10.16
C TRP A 49 7.21 6.68 -10.23
N VAL A 50 7.40 7.38 -11.36
CA VAL A 50 6.77 8.69 -11.60
C VAL A 50 5.25 8.55 -11.72
N ASP A 51 4.77 7.49 -12.37
CA ASP A 51 3.34 7.22 -12.45
C ASP A 51 2.74 6.87 -11.08
N ILE A 52 3.49 6.15 -10.24
CA ILE A 52 3.08 5.82 -8.87
C ILE A 52 3.00 7.09 -8.01
N GLU A 53 3.98 7.98 -8.12
CA GLU A 53 3.95 9.29 -7.46
C GLU A 53 2.74 10.11 -7.93
N ALA A 54 2.53 10.21 -9.25
CA ALA A 54 1.40 10.92 -9.83
C ALA A 54 0.05 10.34 -9.36
N TYR A 55 -0.06 9.02 -9.29
CA TYR A 55 -1.24 8.35 -8.74
C TYR A 55 -1.46 8.73 -7.28
N GLY A 56 -0.41 8.64 -6.45
CA GLY A 56 -0.44 8.98 -5.03
C GLY A 56 -0.93 10.40 -4.80
N GLN A 57 -0.37 11.37 -5.53
CA GLN A 57 -0.80 12.78 -5.47
C GLN A 57 -2.25 12.95 -5.92
N SER A 58 -2.66 12.28 -7.00
CA SER A 58 -4.03 12.38 -7.54
C SER A 58 -5.11 11.75 -6.65
N LYS A 59 -4.73 10.85 -5.74
CA LYS A 59 -5.63 10.09 -4.86
C LYS A 59 -5.36 10.30 -3.38
N VAL A 60 -4.58 11.32 -3.01
CA VAL A 60 -4.12 11.55 -1.64
C VAL A 60 -5.29 11.58 -0.64
N ASP A 61 -6.38 12.27 -0.95
CA ASP A 61 -7.56 12.34 -0.06
C ASP A 61 -8.17 10.96 0.25
N TRP A 62 -8.17 10.06 -0.73
CA TRP A 62 -8.68 8.71 -0.57
C TRP A 62 -7.66 7.79 0.12
N LEU A 63 -6.39 7.88 -0.28
CA LEU A 63 -5.31 7.06 0.29
C LEU A 63 -5.10 7.35 1.78
N SER A 64 -5.18 8.61 2.20
CA SER A 64 -5.06 9.03 3.60
C SER A 64 -6.19 8.50 4.50
N THR A 65 -7.22 7.84 3.96
CA THR A 65 -8.24 7.17 4.78
C THR A 65 -7.76 5.85 5.38
N PHE A 66 -6.67 5.28 4.86
CA PHE A 66 -6.14 3.99 5.32
C PHE A 66 -4.59 3.88 5.32
N LEU A 67 -3.87 4.82 4.70
CA LEU A 67 -2.40 4.96 4.81
C LEU A 67 -2.04 6.02 5.85
N ALA A 68 -0.87 5.89 6.49
CA ALA A 68 -0.43 6.76 7.60
C ALA A 68 0.57 7.85 7.17
#